data_AF-A0A3G7TXZ8-F1
#
_entry.id   AF-A0A3G7TXZ8-F1
#
_cell.length_a   1.000
_cell.length_b   1.000
_cell.length_c   1.000
_cell.angle_alpha   90.00
_cell.angle_beta   90.00
_cell.angle_gamma   90.00
#
_symmetry.space_group_name_H-M   'P 1'
#
loop_
_entity.id
_entity.type
_entity.pdbx_description
1 polymer ?
#
loop_
_entity_poly.entity_id
_entity_poly.type
_entity_poly.pdbx_seq_one_letter_code
_entity_poly.pdbx_strand_id
1 'polypeptide(L)'
;MALSTARGAILCWWALLLSYVLLRRFTARYAIVGVLLIGIVLLLGLGQVSFASLELKPALPVLTVPVFSLNALLSVALPLFLITLTGQYMPGMLVLRNDGFKTSANPILTATGLGSLLMAPFGSHAFNVAAITAAICTGKEAHEEPARRYLAGLACGVFYLLVGIFGSTLAALFVVLPATFITTLAGLALLGAIGGSLATALVEPSGRETALITFLATAANITLFGLGGAFWGLLAGLLAHGVMHGRLRPAGRHERA
;
A
#
# COMPACT_ATOMS: atom_id res chain seq x y z
N MET A 1 -25.67 5.86 26.38
CA MET A 1 -25.32 5.00 25.22
C MET A 1 -24.19 5.60 24.37
N ALA A 2 -24.23 6.87 23.93
CA ALA A 2 -23.13 7.48 23.17
C ALA A 2 -21.80 7.64 23.96
N LEU A 3 -21.85 8.01 25.24
CA LEU A 3 -20.65 8.14 26.08
C LEU A 3 -19.97 6.80 26.40
N SER A 4 -20.72 5.69 26.50
CA SER A 4 -20.16 4.35 26.71
C SER A 4 -19.44 3.84 25.46
N THR A 5 -19.96 4.14 24.27
CA THR A 5 -19.32 3.79 22.99
C THR A 5 -18.04 4.60 22.76
N ALA A 6 -18.04 5.90 23.09
CA ALA A 6 -16.86 6.75 22.99
C ALA A 6 -15.73 6.31 23.94
N ARG A 7 -16.06 5.95 25.19
CA ARG A 7 -15.07 5.42 26.14
C ARG A 7 -14.48 4.09 25.69
N GLY A 8 -15.30 3.19 25.15
CA GLY A 8 -14.83 1.92 24.59
C GLY A 8 -13.89 2.11 23.40
N ALA A 9 -14.19 3.06 22.52
CA ALA A 9 -13.32 3.38 21.38
C ALA A 9 -11.96 3.96 21.81
N ILE A 10 -11.94 4.86 22.80
CA ILE A 10 -10.70 5.46 23.33
C ILE A 10 -9.84 4.40 24.03
N LEU A 11 -10.46 3.52 24.82
CA LEU A 11 -9.76 2.42 25.48
C LEU A 11 -9.13 1.48 24.45
N CYS A 12 -9.88 1.10 23.42
CA CYS A 12 -9.39 0.27 22.32
C CYS A 12 -8.20 0.93 21.62
N TRP A 13 -8.29 2.22 21.30
CA TRP A 13 -7.20 2.97 20.66
C TRP A 13 -5.92 2.95 21.49
N TRP A 14 -6.00 3.29 22.79
CA TRP A 14 -4.84 3.28 23.68
C TRP A 14 -4.26 1.89 23.86
N ALA A 15 -5.11 0.87 23.98
CA ALA A 15 -4.66 -0.51 24.10
C ALA A 15 -3.86 -0.95 22.86
N LEU A 16 -4.34 -0.64 21.65
CA LEU A 16 -3.62 -0.96 20.41
C LEU A 16 -2.31 -0.20 20.29
N LEU A 17 -2.30 1.10 20.62
CA LEU A 17 -1.11 1.93 20.54
C LEU A 17 -0.03 1.46 21.54
N LEU A 18 -0.41 1.22 22.80
CA LEU A 18 0.52 0.74 23.83
C LEU A 18 1.07 -0.64 23.48
N SER A 19 0.18 -1.55 23.04
CA SER A 19 0.58 -2.88 22.57
C SER A 19 1.56 -2.78 21.41
N TYR A 20 1.31 -1.88 20.45
CA TYR A 20 2.22 -1.66 19.34
C TYR A 20 3.59 -1.17 19.79
N VAL A 21 3.66 -0.15 20.64
CA VAL A 21 4.94 0.39 21.13
C VAL A 21 5.73 -0.67 21.90
N LEU A 22 5.07 -1.41 22.78
CA LEU A 22 5.70 -2.49 23.56
C LEU A 22 6.18 -3.63 22.65
N LEU A 23 5.31 -4.14 21.77
CA LEU A 23 5.68 -5.22 20.87
C LEU A 23 6.75 -4.82 19.88
N ARG A 24 6.75 -3.57 19.40
CA ARG A 24 7.79 -3.06 18.49
C ARG A 24 9.16 -3.02 19.15
N ARG A 25 9.23 -2.80 20.47
CA ARG A 25 10.48 -2.86 21.24
C ARG A 25 11.06 -4.27 21.31
N PHE A 26 10.23 -5.30 21.47
CA PHE A 26 10.71 -6.68 21.70
C PHE A 26 10.70 -7.55 20.45
N THR A 27 9.76 -7.32 19.53
CA THR A 27 9.49 -8.17 18.35
C THR A 27 9.01 -7.35 17.15
N ALA A 28 9.85 -6.43 16.65
CA ALA A 28 9.50 -5.52 15.56
C ALA A 28 8.84 -6.20 14.34
N ARG A 29 9.29 -7.42 13.97
CA ARG A 29 8.73 -8.23 12.87
C ARG A 29 7.29 -8.69 13.11
N TYR A 30 6.90 -8.93 14.37
CA TYR A 30 5.60 -9.49 14.73
C TYR A 30 4.67 -8.48 15.40
N ALA A 31 5.07 -7.21 15.51
CA ALA A 31 4.35 -6.20 16.27
C ALA A 31 2.90 -6.02 15.79
N ILE A 32 2.67 -5.90 14.48
CA ILE A 32 1.30 -5.73 13.94
C ILE A 32 0.43 -6.97 14.15
N VAL A 33 1.01 -8.17 14.00
CA VAL A 33 0.29 -9.43 14.26
C VAL A 33 -0.11 -9.52 15.73
N GLY A 34 0.80 -9.18 16.64
CA GLY A 34 0.49 -9.15 18.08
C GLY A 34 -0.56 -8.10 18.44
N VAL A 35 -0.52 -6.90 17.84
CA VAL A 35 -1.54 -5.85 18.03
C VAL A 35 -2.91 -6.33 17.57
N LEU A 36 -2.99 -6.99 16.41
CA LEU A 36 -4.23 -7.58 15.90
C LEU A 36 -4.79 -8.61 16.89
N LEU A 37 -3.96 -9.53 17.39
CA LEU A 37 -4.38 -10.58 18.33
C LEU A 37 -4.87 -10.01 19.66
N ILE A 38 -4.08 -9.12 20.28
CA ILE A 38 -4.47 -8.44 21.53
C ILE A 38 -5.78 -7.67 21.33
N GLY A 39 -5.88 -6.99 20.19
CA GLY A 39 -7.06 -6.28 19.75
C GLY A 39 -8.32 -7.12 19.67
N ILE A 40 -8.25 -8.26 19.00
CA ILE A 40 -9.37 -9.20 18.89
C ILE A 40 -9.77 -9.73 20.27
N VAL A 41 -8.80 -10.13 21.11
CA VAL A 41 -9.07 -10.61 22.47
C VAL A 41 -9.78 -9.55 23.30
N LEU A 42 -9.32 -8.29 23.22
CA LEU A 42 -9.96 -7.17 23.91
C LEU A 42 -11.41 -6.97 23.43
N LEU A 43 -11.65 -6.96 22.12
CA LEU A 43 -12.97 -6.76 21.54
C LEU A 43 -13.95 -7.88 21.90
N LEU A 44 -13.48 -9.13 21.94
CA LEU A 44 -14.26 -10.27 22.42
C LEU A 44 -14.57 -10.15 23.91
N GLY A 45 -13.60 -9.78 24.74
CA GLY A 45 -13.79 -9.59 26.18
C GLY A 45 -14.75 -8.45 26.52
N LEU A 46 -14.83 -7.42 25.67
CA LEU A 46 -15.80 -6.32 25.79
C LEU A 46 -17.17 -6.64 25.17
N GLY A 47 -17.35 -7.82 24.56
CA GLY A 47 -18.59 -8.19 23.88
C GLY A 47 -18.93 -7.32 22.67
N GLN A 48 -17.93 -6.63 22.09
CA GLN A 48 -18.12 -5.70 20.97
C GLN A 48 -18.09 -6.40 19.60
N VAL A 49 -17.66 -7.65 19.56
CA VAL A 49 -17.53 -8.46 18.35
C VAL A 49 -18.09 -9.84 18.63
N SER A 50 -18.86 -10.37 17.67
CA SER A 50 -19.32 -11.76 17.68
C SER A 50 -19.06 -12.37 16.32
N PHE A 51 -18.32 -13.48 16.30
CA PHE A 51 -18.00 -14.22 15.08
C PHE A 51 -19.00 -15.34 14.80
N ALA A 52 -20.09 -15.44 15.56
CA ALA A 52 -21.08 -16.52 15.42
C ALA A 52 -21.79 -16.53 14.06
N SER A 53 -21.87 -15.39 13.37
CA SER A 53 -22.46 -15.25 12.04
C SER A 53 -21.45 -15.38 10.90
N LEU A 54 -20.16 -15.61 11.20
CA LEU A 54 -19.16 -15.79 10.15
C LEU A 54 -19.23 -17.21 9.60
N GLU A 55 -19.54 -17.30 8.31
CA GLU A 55 -19.47 -18.54 7.56
C GLU A 55 -18.26 -18.51 6.64
N LEU A 56 -17.46 -19.57 6.68
CA LEU A 56 -16.38 -19.79 5.73
C LEU A 56 -17.00 -20.17 4.39
N LYS A 57 -16.98 -19.23 3.44
CA LYS A 57 -17.52 -19.44 2.10
C LYS A 57 -16.48 -19.02 1.06
N PRO A 58 -16.27 -19.83 0.00
CA PRO A 58 -15.46 -19.40 -1.12
C PRO A 58 -16.06 -18.15 -1.77
N ALA A 59 -15.23 -17.18 -2.08
CA ALA A 59 -15.55 -16.06 -2.95
C ALA A 59 -15.62 -16.56 -4.38
N LEU A 60 -16.80 -16.45 -5.00
CA LEU A 60 -16.98 -16.73 -6.41
C LEU A 60 -16.68 -15.46 -7.22
N PRO A 61 -16.06 -15.59 -8.41
CA PRO A 61 -15.82 -14.46 -9.28
C PRO A 61 -17.16 -13.85 -9.72
N VAL A 62 -17.32 -12.53 -9.52
CA VAL A 62 -18.50 -11.79 -9.95
C VAL A 62 -18.09 -10.88 -11.11
N LEU A 63 -18.79 -11.03 -12.24
CA LEU A 63 -18.56 -10.16 -13.39
C LEU A 63 -19.09 -8.75 -13.08
N THR A 64 -18.16 -7.81 -12.97
CA THR A 64 -18.38 -6.38 -12.81
C THR A 64 -18.07 -5.68 -14.12
N VAL A 65 -19.11 -5.18 -14.79
CA VAL A 65 -18.97 -4.48 -16.07
C VAL A 65 -18.16 -3.20 -15.84
N PRO A 66 -17.06 -2.97 -16.58
CA PRO A 66 -16.22 -1.79 -16.39
C PRO A 66 -16.98 -0.52 -16.79
N VAL A 67 -16.97 0.47 -15.91
CA VAL A 67 -17.50 1.82 -16.19
C VAL A 67 -16.33 2.78 -16.25
N PHE A 68 -16.13 3.39 -17.41
CA PHE A 68 -15.06 4.36 -17.61
C PHE A 68 -15.47 5.73 -17.10
N SER A 69 -14.58 6.35 -16.30
CA SER A 69 -14.77 7.69 -15.77
C SER A 69 -13.45 8.44 -15.79
N LEU A 70 -13.46 9.65 -16.35
CA LEU A 70 -12.30 10.53 -16.34
C LEU A 70 -11.88 10.87 -14.90
N ASN A 71 -12.86 11.00 -14.02
CA ASN A 71 -12.61 11.28 -12.61
C ASN A 71 -11.88 10.12 -11.92
N ALA A 72 -12.31 8.87 -12.14
CA ALA A 72 -11.63 7.69 -11.60
C ALA A 72 -10.24 7.49 -12.22
N LEU A 73 -10.10 7.79 -13.51
CA LEU A 73 -8.82 7.74 -14.22
C LEU A 73 -7.80 8.68 -13.58
N LEU A 74 -8.18 9.94 -13.35
CA LEU A 74 -7.27 10.95 -12.81
C LEU A 74 -7.06 10.83 -11.30
N SER A 75 -8.12 10.56 -10.53
CA SER A 75 -8.05 10.52 -9.06
C SER A 75 -7.42 9.27 -8.48
N VAL A 76 -7.57 8.14 -9.18
CA VAL A 76 -7.22 6.82 -8.65
C VAL A 76 -6.24 6.12 -9.57
N ALA A 77 -6.60 5.89 -10.84
CA ALA A 77 -5.79 5.06 -11.72
C ALA A 77 -4.41 5.66 -12.01
N LEU A 78 -4.33 6.96 -12.30
CA LEU A 78 -3.07 7.65 -12.58
C LEU A 78 -2.13 7.68 -11.34
N PRO A 79 -2.57 8.10 -10.13
CA PRO A 79 -1.76 8.01 -8.94
C PRO A 79 -1.31 6.59 -8.60
N LEU A 80 -2.21 5.60 -8.69
CA LEU A 80 -1.88 4.20 -8.44
C LEU A 80 -0.90 3.65 -9.48
N PHE A 81 -1.02 4.03 -10.75
CA PHE A 81 -0.08 3.65 -11.79
C PHE A 81 1.32 4.19 -11.50
N LEU A 82 1.43 5.48 -11.17
CA LEU A 82 2.71 6.11 -10.86
C LEU A 82 3.36 5.53 -9.61
N ILE A 83 2.60 5.37 -8.51
CA ILE A 83 3.13 4.78 -7.27
C ILE A 83 3.52 3.32 -7.45
N THR A 84 2.82 2.60 -8.34
CA THR A 84 3.16 1.23 -8.69
C THR A 84 4.49 1.20 -9.44
N LEU A 85 4.64 2.00 -10.49
CA LEU A 85 5.90 2.04 -11.24
C LEU A 85 7.08 2.46 -10.36
N THR A 86 6.92 3.52 -9.57
CA THR A 86 8.02 4.08 -8.79
C THR A 86 8.26 3.34 -7.47
N GLY A 87 7.21 2.96 -6.76
CA GLY A 87 7.29 2.35 -5.42
C GLY A 87 7.42 0.83 -5.43
N GLN A 88 7.01 0.17 -6.51
CA GLN A 88 6.99 -1.30 -6.58
C GLN A 88 7.92 -1.84 -7.67
N TYR A 89 7.81 -1.35 -8.91
CA TYR A 89 8.64 -1.88 -10.00
C TYR A 89 10.11 -1.50 -9.86
N MET A 90 10.45 -0.22 -9.68
CA MET A 90 11.87 0.17 -9.58
C MET A 90 12.57 -0.55 -8.41
N PRO A 91 12.04 -0.55 -7.18
CA PRO A 91 12.70 -1.23 -6.06
C PRO A 91 12.69 -2.75 -6.23
N GLY A 92 11.61 -3.34 -6.73
CA GLY A 92 11.53 -4.78 -6.99
C GLY A 92 12.56 -5.25 -8.03
N MET A 93 12.77 -4.46 -9.10
CA MET A 93 13.81 -4.74 -10.09
C MET A 93 15.22 -4.57 -9.50
N LEU A 94 15.44 -3.56 -8.65
CA LEU A 94 16.73 -3.38 -7.97
C LEU A 94 17.05 -4.56 -7.04
N VAL A 95 16.06 -5.05 -6.30
CA VAL A 95 16.19 -6.25 -5.46
C VAL A 95 16.60 -7.46 -6.31
N LEU A 96 15.89 -7.73 -7.40
CA LEU A 96 16.23 -8.83 -8.31
C LEU A 96 17.66 -8.72 -8.84
N ARG A 97 18.09 -7.50 -9.20
CA ARG A 97 19.46 -7.24 -9.70
C ARG A 97 20.51 -7.46 -8.61
N ASN A 98 20.26 -6.99 -7.40
CA ASN A 98 21.15 -7.16 -6.24
C ASN A 98 21.30 -8.65 -5.87
N ASP A 99 20.25 -9.45 -6.04
CA ASP A 99 20.27 -10.89 -5.81
C ASP A 99 20.81 -11.70 -7.01
N GLY A 100 21.29 -11.02 -8.06
CA GLY A 100 21.96 -11.63 -9.21
C GLY A 100 21.06 -12.04 -10.37
N PHE A 101 19.75 -11.75 -10.31
CA PHE A 101 18.81 -12.04 -11.40
C PHE A 101 18.92 -10.98 -12.51
N LYS A 102 19.05 -11.44 -13.77
CA LYS A 102 19.26 -10.57 -14.93
C LYS A 102 18.00 -10.26 -15.75
N THR A 103 16.84 -10.69 -15.28
CA THR A 103 15.55 -10.54 -15.98
C THR A 103 15.26 -9.08 -16.30
N SER A 104 14.81 -8.80 -17.53
CA SER A 104 14.37 -7.46 -17.93
C SER A 104 13.02 -7.12 -17.27
N ALA A 105 12.73 -5.83 -17.12
CA ALA A 105 11.47 -5.39 -16.52
C ALA A 105 10.26 -5.60 -17.45
N ASN A 106 10.47 -5.54 -18.78
CA ASN A 106 9.39 -5.58 -19.77
C ASN A 106 8.50 -6.83 -19.65
N PRO A 107 9.03 -8.06 -19.59
CA PRO A 107 8.18 -9.25 -19.46
C PRO A 107 7.36 -9.27 -18.16
N ILE A 108 7.94 -8.77 -17.07
CA ILE A 108 7.27 -8.69 -15.76
C ILE A 108 6.11 -7.70 -15.85
N LEU A 109 6.36 -6.50 -16.38
CA LEU A 109 5.34 -5.46 -16.58
C LEU A 109 4.24 -5.91 -17.54
N THR A 110 4.58 -6.63 -18.61
CA THR A 110 3.58 -7.17 -19.54
C THR A 110 2.71 -8.22 -18.87
N ALA A 111 3.29 -9.16 -18.13
CA ALA A 111 2.54 -10.24 -17.47
C ALA A 111 1.56 -9.71 -16.41
N THR A 112 2.01 -8.81 -15.54
CA THR A 112 1.17 -8.15 -14.53
C THR A 112 0.13 -7.23 -15.14
N GLY A 113 0.48 -6.50 -16.21
CA GLY A 113 -0.45 -5.63 -16.94
C GLY A 113 -1.57 -6.42 -17.59
N LEU A 114 -1.24 -7.50 -18.29
CA LEU A 114 -2.23 -8.43 -18.87
C LEU A 114 -3.07 -9.09 -17.77
N GLY A 115 -2.45 -9.52 -16.66
CA GLY A 115 -3.18 -10.05 -15.52
C GLY A 115 -4.19 -9.06 -14.94
N SER A 116 -3.78 -7.79 -14.80
CA SER A 116 -4.68 -6.71 -14.35
C SER A 116 -5.84 -6.50 -15.33
N LEU A 117 -5.57 -6.50 -16.63
CA LEU A 117 -6.61 -6.33 -17.66
C LEU A 117 -7.61 -7.48 -17.66
N LEU A 118 -7.12 -8.72 -17.55
CA LEU A 118 -7.95 -9.92 -17.49
C LEU A 118 -8.79 -9.99 -16.22
N MET A 119 -8.26 -9.49 -15.10
CA MET A 119 -8.93 -9.54 -13.80
C MET A 119 -9.77 -8.30 -13.49
N ALA A 120 -9.64 -7.21 -14.27
CA ALA A 120 -10.42 -5.99 -14.09
C ALA A 120 -11.95 -6.22 -14.14
N PRO A 121 -12.51 -7.05 -15.05
CA PRO A 121 -13.94 -7.37 -15.06
C PRO A 121 -14.40 -8.17 -13.83
N PHE A 122 -13.49 -8.70 -13.03
CA PHE A 122 -13.81 -9.39 -11.77
C PHE A 122 -13.65 -8.47 -10.54
N GLY A 123 -13.51 -7.16 -10.77
CA GLY A 123 -13.31 -6.17 -9.71
C GLY A 123 -11.90 -6.16 -9.14
N SER A 124 -10.93 -6.83 -9.77
CA SER A 124 -9.54 -6.80 -9.32
C SER A 124 -8.91 -5.42 -9.51
N HIS A 125 -8.09 -5.03 -8.54
CA HIS A 125 -7.17 -3.91 -8.68
C HIS A 125 -5.92 -4.30 -9.49
N ALA A 126 -4.99 -3.34 -9.65
CA ALA A 126 -3.76 -3.51 -10.40
C ALA A 126 -2.82 -4.56 -9.78
N PHE A 127 -2.35 -5.50 -10.60
CA PHE A 127 -1.27 -6.43 -10.28
C PHE A 127 0.08 -5.71 -10.40
N ASN A 128 0.96 -5.95 -9.44
CA ASN A 128 2.29 -5.35 -9.41
C ASN A 128 3.31 -6.25 -8.71
N VAL A 129 4.57 -5.87 -8.80
CA VAL A 129 5.66 -6.53 -8.09
C VAL A 129 5.61 -6.15 -6.62
N ALA A 130 5.44 -7.11 -5.71
CA ALA A 130 5.55 -6.82 -4.29
C ALA A 130 7.04 -6.69 -3.90
N ALA A 131 7.64 -5.50 -3.98
CA ALA A 131 9.10 -5.33 -3.83
C ALA A 131 9.64 -5.84 -2.49
N ILE A 132 8.91 -5.60 -1.40
CA ILE A 132 9.29 -6.08 -0.05
C ILE A 132 9.24 -7.60 0.02
N THR A 133 8.16 -8.21 -0.48
CA THR A 133 8.01 -9.68 -0.52
C THR A 133 9.06 -10.29 -1.43
N ALA A 134 9.36 -9.66 -2.57
CA ALA A 134 10.40 -10.09 -3.49
C ALA A 134 11.74 -10.21 -2.75
N ALA A 135 12.16 -9.20 -1.99
CA ALA A 135 13.41 -9.23 -1.23
C ALA A 135 13.51 -10.40 -0.25
N ILE A 136 12.38 -10.84 0.32
CA ILE A 136 12.32 -12.01 1.19
C ILE A 136 12.44 -13.30 0.35
N CYS A 137 11.72 -13.38 -0.76
CA CYS A 137 11.68 -14.58 -1.62
C CYS A 137 12.96 -14.78 -2.45
N THR A 138 13.71 -13.73 -2.74
CA THR A 138 14.92 -13.77 -3.58
C THR A 138 16.20 -13.82 -2.76
N GLY A 139 16.12 -13.58 -1.44
CA GLY A 139 17.21 -13.69 -0.48
C GLY A 139 17.76 -15.11 -0.29
N LYS A 140 18.93 -15.22 0.33
CA LYS A 140 19.61 -16.51 0.59
C LYS A 140 18.85 -17.39 1.57
N GLU A 141 18.02 -16.78 2.41
CA GLU A 141 17.19 -17.44 3.41
C GLU A 141 16.06 -18.28 2.77
N ALA A 142 15.65 -17.94 1.55
CA ALA A 142 14.62 -18.68 0.83
C ALA A 142 15.13 -20.05 0.35
N HIS A 143 16.35 -20.08 -0.20
CA HIS A 143 17.06 -21.28 -0.60
C HIS A 143 18.53 -20.95 -0.88
N GLU A 144 19.45 -21.85 -0.53
CA GLU A 144 20.88 -21.69 -0.80
C GLU A 144 21.15 -21.56 -2.31
N GLU A 145 20.66 -22.54 -3.09
CA GLU A 145 20.71 -22.51 -4.56
C GLU A 145 19.81 -21.41 -5.16
N PRO A 146 20.37 -20.39 -5.84
CA PRO A 146 19.59 -19.27 -6.38
C PRO A 146 18.51 -19.69 -7.39
N ALA A 147 18.78 -20.73 -8.18
CA ALA A 147 17.85 -21.27 -9.18
C ALA A 147 16.58 -21.87 -8.58
N ARG A 148 16.55 -22.17 -7.28
CA ARG A 148 15.39 -22.74 -6.57
C ARG A 148 14.60 -21.73 -5.75
N ARG A 149 15.05 -20.47 -5.67
CA ARG A 149 14.38 -19.44 -4.86
C ARG A 149 12.96 -19.10 -5.34
N TYR A 150 12.64 -19.42 -6.59
CA TYR A 150 11.27 -19.28 -7.12
C TYR A 150 10.23 -20.08 -6.31
N LEU A 151 10.64 -21.14 -5.60
CA LEU A 151 9.75 -21.91 -4.71
C LEU A 151 9.14 -21.04 -3.62
N ALA A 152 9.89 -20.08 -3.07
CA ALA A 152 9.37 -19.15 -2.07
C ALA A 152 8.28 -18.24 -2.66
N GLY A 153 8.48 -17.78 -3.91
CA GLY A 153 7.48 -17.01 -4.65
C GLY A 153 6.23 -17.85 -4.96
N LEU A 154 6.41 -19.11 -5.37
CA LEU A 154 5.30 -20.03 -5.63
C LEU A 154 4.48 -20.32 -4.36
N ALA A 155 5.17 -20.61 -3.26
CA ALA A 155 4.52 -20.81 -1.95
C ALA A 155 3.74 -19.56 -1.53
N CYS A 156 4.34 -18.38 -1.65
CA CYS A 156 3.65 -17.11 -1.36
C CYS A 156 2.40 -16.94 -2.23
N GLY A 157 2.49 -17.22 -3.54
CA GLY A 157 1.35 -17.19 -4.46
C GLY A 157 0.25 -18.17 -4.08
N VAL A 158 0.58 -19.41 -3.73
CA VAL A 158 -0.39 -20.41 -3.25
C VAL A 158 -1.09 -19.94 -1.99
N PHE A 159 -0.36 -19.43 -0.99
CA PHE A 159 -0.98 -18.90 0.23
C PHE A 159 -1.86 -17.68 -0.04
N TYR A 160 -1.46 -16.79 -0.94
CA TYR A 160 -2.29 -15.66 -1.35
C TYR A 160 -3.56 -16.09 -2.08
N LEU A 161 -3.49 -17.11 -2.95
CA LEU A 161 -4.67 -17.68 -3.60
C LEU A 161 -5.59 -18.34 -2.57
N LEU A 162 -5.05 -19.10 -1.61
CA LEU A 162 -5.85 -19.70 -0.54
C LEU A 162 -6.58 -18.63 0.27
N VAL A 163 -5.89 -17.57 0.70
CA VAL A 163 -6.52 -16.45 1.42
C VAL A 163 -7.53 -15.72 0.53
N GLY A 164 -7.19 -15.51 -0.76
CA GLY A 164 -8.05 -14.84 -1.73
C GLY A 164 -9.35 -15.60 -2.02
N ILE A 165 -9.31 -16.93 -2.05
CA ILE A 165 -10.51 -17.78 -2.17
C ILE A 165 -11.48 -17.51 -1.01
N PHE A 166 -11.01 -17.17 0.19
CA PHE A 166 -11.87 -16.78 1.32
C PHE A 166 -12.05 -15.27 1.45
N GLY A 167 -11.83 -14.50 0.38
CA GLY A 167 -11.89 -13.04 0.39
C GLY A 167 -13.24 -12.46 0.84
N SER A 168 -14.35 -13.13 0.54
CA SER A 168 -15.69 -12.75 0.99
C SER A 168 -15.86 -12.92 2.50
N THR A 169 -15.37 -14.01 3.07
CA THR A 169 -15.32 -14.21 4.53
C THR A 169 -14.38 -13.20 5.18
N LEU A 170 -13.25 -12.86 4.55
CA LEU A 170 -12.36 -11.82 5.06
C LEU A 170 -13.02 -10.45 5.04
N ALA A 171 -13.78 -10.10 3.99
CA ALA A 171 -14.56 -8.88 3.94
C ALA A 171 -15.65 -8.85 5.03
N ALA A 172 -16.36 -9.96 5.22
CA ALA A 172 -17.35 -10.11 6.28
C ALA A 172 -16.73 -9.95 7.69
N LEU A 173 -15.50 -10.46 7.89
CA LEU A 173 -14.76 -10.26 9.14
C LEU A 173 -14.56 -8.78 9.44
N PHE A 174 -14.16 -7.98 8.45
CA PHE A 174 -14.01 -6.53 8.63
C PHE A 174 -15.33 -5.80 8.93
N VAL A 175 -16.47 -6.30 8.45
CA VAL A 175 -17.79 -5.70 8.75
C VAL A 175 -18.18 -5.86 10.22
N VAL A 176 -17.76 -6.94 10.87
CA VAL A 176 -18.07 -7.19 12.30
C VAL A 176 -17.15 -6.38 13.22
N LEU A 177 -15.97 -5.97 12.75
CA LEU A 177 -15.02 -5.21 13.56
C LEU A 177 -15.42 -3.73 13.66
N PRO A 178 -15.25 -3.08 14.84
CA PRO A 178 -15.50 -1.66 14.97
C PRO A 178 -14.63 -0.82 14.02
N ALA A 179 -15.21 0.21 13.40
CA ALA A 179 -14.48 1.07 12.47
C ALA A 179 -13.21 1.69 13.09
N THR A 180 -13.27 2.08 14.36
CA THR A 180 -12.13 2.62 15.12
C THR A 180 -11.00 1.60 15.26
N PHE A 181 -11.30 0.32 15.41
CA PHE A 181 -10.30 -0.75 15.47
C PHE A 181 -9.57 -0.85 14.13
N ILE A 182 -10.34 -0.92 13.03
CA ILE A 182 -9.80 -1.07 11.67
C ILE A 182 -8.91 0.11 11.31
N THR A 183 -9.38 1.34 11.51
CA THR A 183 -8.62 2.55 11.15
C THR A 183 -7.36 2.71 12.01
N THR A 184 -7.42 2.37 13.30
CA THR A 184 -6.25 2.41 14.19
C THR A 184 -5.22 1.36 13.78
N LEU A 185 -5.65 0.12 13.57
CA LEU A 185 -4.76 -0.97 13.16
C LEU A 185 -4.11 -0.67 11.80
N ALA A 186 -4.90 -0.20 10.83
CA ALA A 186 -4.39 0.21 9.52
C ALA A 186 -3.37 1.35 9.64
N GLY A 187 -3.67 2.38 10.45
CA GLY A 187 -2.73 3.48 10.72
C GLY A 187 -1.41 2.99 11.31
N LEU A 188 -1.46 2.14 12.33
CA LEU A 188 -0.27 1.54 12.97
C LEU A 188 0.54 0.68 11.99
N ALA A 189 -0.13 -0.12 11.16
CA ALA A 189 0.50 -0.94 10.13
C ALA A 189 1.20 -0.10 9.05
N LEU A 190 0.64 1.07 8.72
CA LEU A 190 1.20 1.99 7.72
C LEU A 190 2.34 2.85 8.25
N LEU A 191 2.55 2.97 9.56
CA LEU A 191 3.63 3.82 10.14
C LEU A 191 5.02 3.49 9.57
N GLY A 192 5.34 2.20 9.39
CA GLY A 192 6.62 1.78 8.81
C GLY A 192 6.77 2.22 7.35
N ALA A 193 5.71 2.03 6.55
CA ALA A 193 5.70 2.43 5.15
C ALA A 193 5.80 3.95 4.99
N ILE A 194 5.05 4.71 5.79
CA ILE A 194 5.09 6.18 5.80
C ILE A 194 6.49 6.67 6.18
N GLY A 195 7.06 6.13 7.27
CA GLY A 195 8.38 6.50 7.74
C GLY A 195 9.48 6.22 6.72
N GLY A 196 9.49 5.02 6.12
CA GLY A 196 10.47 4.66 5.08
C GLY A 196 10.33 5.47 3.79
N SER A 197 9.09 5.71 3.35
CA SER A 197 8.81 6.52 2.15
C SER A 197 9.24 7.97 2.35
N LEU A 198 8.94 8.55 3.51
CA LEU A 198 9.33 9.93 3.83
C LEU A 198 10.85 10.06 4.01
N ALA A 199 11.48 9.10 4.68
CA ALA A 199 12.94 9.07 4.80
C ALA A 199 13.62 9.06 3.42
N THR A 200 13.12 8.24 2.50
CA THR A 200 13.63 8.15 1.12
C THR A 200 13.35 9.43 0.32
N ALA A 201 12.13 9.97 0.42
CA ALA A 201 11.73 11.17 -0.32
C ALA A 201 12.49 12.43 0.11
N LEU A 202 13.01 12.47 1.35
CA LEU A 202 13.75 13.60 1.89
C LEU A 202 15.27 13.44 1.82
N VAL A 203 15.80 12.40 1.16
CA VAL A 203 17.27 12.20 1.05
C VAL A 203 17.93 13.40 0.35
N GLU A 204 17.44 13.74 -0.83
CA GLU A 204 18.02 14.77 -1.71
C GLU A 204 17.66 16.19 -1.21
N PRO A 205 18.63 17.01 -0.75
CA PRO A 205 18.36 18.32 -0.17
C PRO A 205 17.56 19.25 -1.09
N SER A 206 17.86 19.23 -2.39
CA SER A 206 17.19 20.09 -3.37
C SER A 206 15.70 19.76 -3.50
N GLY A 207 15.30 18.49 -3.40
CA GLY A 207 13.91 18.05 -3.58
C GLY A 207 13.03 18.07 -2.32
N ARG A 208 13.58 18.32 -1.13
CA ARG A 208 12.88 18.14 0.16
C ARG A 208 11.58 18.91 0.26
N GLU A 209 11.60 20.19 -0.10
CA GLU A 209 10.41 21.05 -0.01
C GLU A 209 9.31 20.54 -0.92
N THR A 210 9.66 20.12 -2.14
CA THR A 210 8.69 19.59 -3.12
C THR A 210 8.09 18.26 -2.65
N ALA A 211 8.88 17.40 -2.01
CA ALA A 211 8.41 16.16 -1.40
C ALA A 211 7.47 16.43 -0.21
N LEU A 212 7.79 17.40 0.66
CA LEU A 212 6.91 17.81 1.77
C LEU A 212 5.59 18.42 1.26
N ILE A 213 5.63 19.26 0.23
CA ILE A 213 4.42 19.81 -0.41
C ILE A 213 3.55 18.66 -0.93
N THR A 214 4.14 17.70 -1.64
CA THR A 214 3.42 16.52 -2.14
C THR A 214 2.74 15.75 -1.02
N PHE A 215 3.49 15.48 0.06
CA PHE A 215 2.99 14.73 1.22
C PHE A 215 1.86 15.48 1.93
N LEU A 216 2.06 16.75 2.28
CA LEU A 216 1.08 17.55 3.00
C LEU A 216 -0.19 17.79 2.19
N ALA A 217 -0.07 18.09 0.89
CA ALA A 217 -1.22 18.27 0.01
C ALA A 217 -2.02 16.96 -0.16
N THR A 218 -1.33 15.81 -0.25
CA THR A 218 -1.98 14.50 -0.28
C THR A 218 -2.68 14.21 1.06
N ALA A 219 -2.02 14.47 2.18
CA ALA A 219 -2.53 14.21 3.53
C ALA A 219 -3.73 15.11 3.89
N ALA A 220 -3.77 16.34 3.37
CA ALA A 220 -4.92 17.24 3.51
C ALA A 220 -6.20 16.68 2.87
N ASN A 221 -6.06 15.72 1.94
CA ASN A 221 -7.17 15.00 1.29
C ASN A 221 -8.24 15.92 0.69
N ILE A 222 -7.81 17.04 0.10
CA ILE A 222 -8.72 18.00 -0.54
C ILE A 222 -9.37 17.35 -1.76
N THR A 223 -10.70 17.50 -1.86
CA THR A 223 -11.46 17.06 -3.03
C THR A 223 -11.93 18.27 -3.82
N LEU A 224 -11.45 18.41 -5.06
CA LEU A 224 -11.79 19.53 -5.95
C LEU A 224 -12.10 18.99 -7.35
N PHE A 225 -13.20 19.44 -7.97
CA PHE A 225 -13.71 18.92 -9.25
C PHE A 225 -13.96 17.39 -9.23
N GLY A 226 -14.30 16.89 -8.04
CA GLY A 226 -14.43 15.46 -7.76
C GLY A 226 -13.10 14.70 -7.73
N LEU A 227 -11.95 15.37 -7.91
CA LEU A 227 -10.65 14.74 -7.86
C LEU A 227 -10.11 14.74 -6.43
N GLY A 228 -9.64 13.57 -5.97
CA GLY A 228 -9.18 13.37 -4.59
C GLY A 228 -7.75 13.85 -4.30
N GLY A 229 -7.36 13.77 -3.03
CA GLY A 229 -6.08 14.29 -2.55
C GLY A 229 -4.84 13.65 -3.17
N ALA A 230 -4.90 12.38 -3.58
CA ALA A 230 -3.78 11.71 -4.24
C ALA A 230 -3.38 12.38 -5.57
N PHE A 231 -4.36 12.81 -6.36
CA PHE A 231 -4.11 13.52 -7.62
C PHE A 231 -3.59 14.92 -7.36
N TRP A 232 -4.28 15.70 -6.51
CA TRP A 232 -3.89 17.09 -6.23
C TRP A 232 -2.56 17.20 -5.52
N GLY A 233 -2.25 16.26 -4.61
CA GLY A 233 -0.97 16.23 -3.92
C GLY A 233 0.18 15.95 -4.88
N LEU A 234 0.01 14.98 -5.78
CA LEU A 234 0.99 14.71 -6.85
C LEU A 234 1.17 15.93 -7.77
N LEU A 235 0.07 16.55 -8.21
CA LEU A 235 0.12 17.71 -9.08
C LEU A 235 0.81 18.90 -8.40
N ALA A 236 0.46 19.20 -7.15
CA ALA A 236 1.09 20.26 -6.38
C ALA A 236 2.60 20.03 -6.22
N GLY A 237 3.00 18.78 -5.93
CA GLY A 237 4.39 18.36 -5.87
C GLY A 237 5.16 18.58 -7.16
N LEU A 238 4.61 18.11 -8.27
CA LEU A 238 5.23 18.25 -9.60
C LEU A 238 5.32 19.71 -10.04
N LEU A 239 4.28 20.51 -9.80
CA LEU A 239 4.27 21.94 -10.10
C LEU A 239 5.32 22.68 -9.27
N ALA A 240 5.37 22.44 -7.95
CA ALA A 240 6.39 23.01 -7.08
C ALA A 240 7.80 22.64 -7.56
N HIS A 241 8.02 21.37 -7.88
CA HIS A 241 9.30 20.89 -8.40
C HIS A 241 9.69 21.57 -9.72
N GLY A 242 8.74 21.68 -10.66
CA GLY A 242 8.97 22.35 -11.94
C GLY A 242 9.27 23.84 -11.79
N VAL A 243 8.61 24.54 -10.87
CA VAL A 243 8.85 25.98 -10.63
C VAL A 243 10.18 26.22 -9.92
N MET A 244 10.54 25.40 -8.93
CA MET A 244 11.74 25.60 -8.11
C MET A 244 13.02 25.09 -8.79
N HIS A 245 12.93 24.06 -9.62
CA HIS A 245 14.10 23.42 -10.26
C HIS A 245 14.08 23.51 -11.79
N GLY A 246 13.02 24.06 -12.39
CA GLY A 246 12.93 24.29 -13.81
C GLY A 246 14.02 25.25 -14.27
N ARG A 247 14.94 24.76 -15.10
CA ARG A 247 15.88 25.64 -15.81
C ARG A 247 15.11 26.34 -16.92
N LEU A 248 14.70 27.59 -16.70
CA LEU A 248 14.33 28.48 -17.80
C LEU A 248 15.56 28.59 -18.70
N ARG A 249 15.53 27.93 -19.87
CA ARG A 249 16.54 28.19 -20.92
C ARG A 249 16.50 29.69 -21.20
N PRO A 250 17.61 30.44 -21.01
CA PRO A 250 17.64 31.83 -21.43
C PRO A 250 17.41 31.84 -22.94
N ALA A 251 16.41 32.60 -23.40
CA ALA A 251 16.22 32.84 -24.82
C ALA A 251 17.55 33.37 -25.38
N GLY A 252 18.10 32.66 -26.36
CA GLY A 252 19.43 32.93 -26.91
C GLY A 252 19.58 34.40 -27.28
N ARG A 253 20.60 35.04 -26.70
CA ARG A 253 21.09 36.33 -27.13
C ARG A 253 21.60 36.14 -28.56
N HIS A 254 20.85 36.64 -29.55
CA HIS A 254 21.37 36.83 -30.90
C HIS A 254 22.55 37.81 -30.83
N GLU A 255 23.77 37.28 -30.72
CA GLU A 255 24.97 38.03 -31.08
C GLU A 255 24.93 38.22 -32.60
N ARG A 256 24.61 39.44 -33.03
CA ARG A 256 24.87 39.87 -34.40
C ARG A 256 26.35 40.20 -34.49
N ALA A 257 27.00 39.58 -35.47
CA ALA A 257 28.36 39.84 -35.91
C ALA A 257 28.55 41.30 -36.35
#